data_AF-A0A285DN82-F1
#
_entry.id   AF-A0A285DN82-F1
#
_cell.length_a   1.000
_cell.length_b   1.000
_cell.length_c   1.000
_cell.angle_alpha   90.00
_cell.angle_beta   90.00
_cell.angle_gamma   90.00
#
_symmetry.space_group_name_H-M   'P 1'
#
loop_
_entity.id
_entity.type
_entity.pdbx_description
1 polymer ?
#
loop_
_entity_poly.entity_id
_entity_poly.type
_entity_poly.pdbx_seq_one_letter_code
_entity_poly.pdbx_strand_id
1 'polypeptide(L)'
;MNATDGTYYRTLLRRTAGLSASQRLIVLMYAMMPTDRAGAVRMTGQELAAEVNMTPTVFSRMRRQLVEAGWLEQSDRFSNIVYYRLTPRATGEENVVPMRRAL
;
A
#
# COMPACT_ATOMS: atom_id res chain seq x y z
N MET A 1 13.56 11.39 9.89
CA MET A 1 12.36 11.52 9.04
C MET A 1 12.66 12.65 8.06
N ASN A 2 12.87 12.34 6.78
CA ASN A 2 13.24 13.37 5.80
C ASN A 2 12.02 14.26 5.50
N ALA A 3 12.24 15.53 5.18
CA ALA A 3 11.16 16.46 4.82
C ALA A 3 10.30 15.95 3.64
N THR A 4 10.93 15.18 2.74
CA THR A 4 10.29 14.48 1.63
C THR A 4 9.31 13.41 2.11
N ASP A 5 9.68 12.62 3.13
CA ASP A 5 8.82 11.57 3.71
C ASP A 5 7.56 12.19 4.34
N GLY A 6 7.74 13.29 5.10
CA GLY A 6 6.62 14.01 5.71
C GLY A 6 5.63 14.55 4.68
N THR A 7 6.13 15.03 3.54
CA THR A 7 5.30 15.53 2.43
C THR A 7 4.56 14.38 1.73
N TYR A 8 5.25 13.26 1.53
CA TYR A 8 4.68 12.04 0.95
C TYR A 8 3.51 11.51 1.79
N TYR A 9 3.71 11.28 3.09
CA TYR A 9 2.66 10.76 3.98
C TYR A 9 1.49 11.73 4.13
N ARG A 10 1.75 13.05 4.16
CA ARG A 10 0.67 14.07 4.18
C ARG A 10 -0.17 14.02 2.91
N THR A 11 0.46 13.80 1.76
CA THR A 11 -0.24 13.67 0.48
C THR A 11 -1.08 12.40 0.45
N LEU A 12 -0.53 11.26 0.88
CA LEU A 12 -1.26 10.00 1.01
C LEU A 12 -2.45 10.11 1.98
N LEU A 13 -2.26 10.78 3.12
CA LEU A 13 -3.32 11.07 4.07
C LEU A 13 -4.49 11.85 3.45
N ARG A 14 -4.20 12.81 2.56
CA ARG A 14 -5.23 13.59 1.85
C ARG A 14 -5.95 12.74 0.80
N ARG A 15 -5.22 11.96 0.00
CA ARG A 15 -5.81 11.08 -1.03
C ARG A 15 -6.77 10.04 -0.43
N THR A 16 -6.46 9.57 0.77
CA THR A 16 -7.24 8.53 1.48
C THR A 16 -8.39 9.10 2.32
N ALA A 17 -8.76 10.38 2.16
CA ALA A 17 -9.81 11.02 2.97
C ALA A 17 -11.18 10.34 2.88
N GLY A 18 -11.48 9.66 1.76
CA GLY A 18 -12.73 8.90 1.57
C GLY A 18 -12.74 7.49 2.19
N LEU A 19 -11.63 7.05 2.79
CA LEU A 19 -11.53 5.74 3.46
C LEU A 19 -11.85 5.84 4.94
N SER A 20 -12.31 4.73 5.53
CA SER A 20 -12.47 4.64 6.99
C SER A 20 -11.12 4.74 7.72
N ALA A 21 -11.13 5.12 9.01
CA ALA A 21 -9.90 5.28 9.80
C ALA A 21 -9.00 4.04 9.76
N SER A 22 -9.58 2.84 9.90
CA SER A 22 -8.84 1.56 9.84
C SER A 22 -8.26 1.28 8.45
N GLN A 23 -9.00 1.59 7.39
CA GLN A 23 -8.49 1.46 6.01
C GLN A 23 -7.33 2.43 5.74
N ARG A 24 -7.43 3.67 6.24
CA ARG A 24 -6.34 4.67 6.17
C ARG A 24 -5.10 4.20 6.92
N LEU A 25 -5.28 3.63 8.11
CA LEU A 25 -4.19 3.05 8.89
C LEU A 25 -3.46 1.95 8.10
N ILE A 26 -4.19 1.03 7.49
CA ILE A 26 -3.59 -0.04 6.69
C ILE A 26 -2.82 0.53 5.49
N VAL A 27 -3.39 1.49 4.74
CA VAL A 27 -2.69 2.10 3.60
C VAL A 27 -1.40 2.82 4.03
N LEU A 28 -1.44 3.56 5.13
CA LEU A 28 -0.24 4.23 5.68
C LEU A 28 0.80 3.22 6.16
N MET A 29 0.38 2.15 6.83
CA MET A 29 1.27 1.07 7.25
C MET A 29 2.00 0.50 6.03
N TYR A 30 1.28 0.15 4.95
CA TYR A 30 1.90 -0.31 3.69
C TYR A 30 2.90 0.70 3.12
N ALA A 31 2.66 2.00 3.28
CA ALA A 31 3.55 3.06 2.81
C ALA A 31 4.83 3.23 3.64
N MET A 32 4.81 2.77 4.90
CA MET A 32 5.95 2.86 5.83
C MET A 32 6.80 1.59 5.86
N MET A 33 6.27 0.47 5.37
CA MET A 33 6.95 -0.82 5.40
C MET A 33 8.08 -0.89 4.37
N PRO A 34 9.20 -1.56 4.68
CA PRO A 34 10.20 -1.91 3.69
C PRO A 34 9.57 -2.72 2.55
N THR A 35 9.85 -2.32 1.32
CA THR A 35 9.39 -3.01 0.12
C THR A 35 10.55 -3.65 -0.62
N ASP A 36 10.29 -4.72 -1.36
CA ASP A 36 11.24 -5.23 -2.34
C ASP A 36 11.33 -4.32 -3.58
N ARG A 37 12.12 -4.75 -4.59
CA ARG A 37 12.30 -3.99 -5.84
C ARG A 37 11.01 -3.82 -6.66
N ALA A 38 10.00 -4.67 -6.44
CA ALA A 38 8.70 -4.58 -7.11
C ALA A 38 7.68 -3.74 -6.30
N GLY A 39 8.08 -3.22 -5.13
CA GLY A 39 7.22 -2.47 -4.23
C GLY A 39 6.39 -3.36 -3.30
N ALA A 40 6.63 -4.68 -3.27
CA ALA A 40 5.88 -5.60 -2.44
C ALA A 40 6.34 -5.56 -0.98
N VAL A 41 5.39 -5.50 -0.05
CA VAL A 41 5.67 -5.66 1.38
C VAL A 41 5.82 -7.15 1.69
N ARG A 42 7.05 -7.59 1.98
CA ARG A 42 7.42 -9.00 2.22
C ARG A 42 7.13 -9.45 3.65
N MET A 43 5.90 -9.22 4.11
CA MET A 43 5.40 -9.66 5.42
C MET A 43 4.11 -10.45 5.24
N THR A 44 3.90 -11.42 6.12
CA THR A 44 2.68 -12.23 6.14
C THR A 44 1.47 -11.41 6.58
N GLY A 45 0.27 -11.89 6.25
CA GLY A 45 -0.95 -11.26 6.75
C GLY A 45 -1.09 -11.30 8.28
N GLN A 46 -0.43 -12.25 8.96
CA GLN A 46 -0.44 -12.32 10.43
C GLN A 46 0.43 -11.24 11.06
N GLU A 47 1.66 -11.05 10.54
CA GLU A 47 2.57 -10.01 11.03
C GLU A 47 1.99 -8.61 10.79
N LEU A 48 1.43 -8.37 9.59
CA LEU A 48 0.79 -7.10 9.27
C LEU A 48 -0.46 -6.83 10.13
N ALA A 49 -1.23 -7.87 10.48
CA ALA A 49 -2.37 -7.70 11.37
C ALA A 49 -1.92 -7.34 12.80
N ALA A 50 -0.83 -7.94 13.28
CA ALA A 50 -0.26 -7.64 14.59
C ALA A 50 0.23 -6.18 14.68
N GLU A 51 0.89 -5.66 13.64
CA GLU A 51 1.39 -4.27 13.60
C GLU A 51 0.30 -3.22 13.87
N VAL A 52 -0.92 -3.47 13.38
CA VAL A 52 -2.07 -2.56 13.55
C VAL A 52 -3.04 -3.02 14.63
N ASN A 53 -2.64 -3.97 15.48
CA ASN A 53 -3.45 -4.54 16.56
C ASN A 53 -4.83 -5.05 16.08
N MET A 54 -4.86 -5.73 14.93
CA MET A 54 -6.05 -6.35 14.36
C MET A 54 -5.94 -7.88 14.37
N THR A 55 -7.08 -8.57 14.39
CA THR A 55 -7.08 -10.01 14.12
C THR A 55 -6.77 -10.27 12.63
N PRO A 56 -6.13 -11.40 12.28
CA PRO A 56 -5.84 -11.72 10.88
C PRO A 56 -7.07 -11.74 9.98
N THR A 57 -8.23 -12.14 10.52
CA THR A 57 -9.51 -12.18 9.79
C THR A 57 -10.01 -10.78 9.45
N VAL A 58 -10.00 -9.86 10.42
CA VAL A 58 -10.41 -8.46 10.20
C VAL A 58 -9.47 -7.78 9.22
N PHE A 59 -8.17 -7.93 9.44
CA PHE A 59 -7.14 -7.39 8.54
C PHE A 59 -7.32 -7.91 7.11
N SER A 60 -7.50 -9.22 6.94
CA SER A 60 -7.68 -9.83 5.61
C SER A 60 -8.93 -9.32 4.89
N ARG A 61 -10.03 -9.10 5.62
CA ARG A 61 -11.26 -8.50 5.06
C ARG A 61 -11.01 -7.07 4.60
N MET A 62 -10.41 -6.23 5.45
CA MET A 62 -10.12 -4.83 5.11
C MET A 62 -9.13 -4.72 3.95
N ARG A 63 -8.08 -5.57 3.93
CA ARG A 63 -7.12 -5.63 2.84
C ARG A 63 -7.80 -5.97 1.50
N ARG A 64 -8.74 -6.92 1.50
CA ARG A 64 -9.53 -7.24 0.30
C ARG A 64 -10.36 -6.04 -0.18
N GLN A 65 -11.03 -5.34 0.72
CA GLN A 65 -11.78 -4.13 0.37
C GLN A 65 -10.87 -3.03 -0.21
N LEU A 66 -9.65 -2.90 0.30
CA LEU A 66 -8.66 -1.96 -0.23
C LEU A 66 -8.14 -2.37 -1.61
N VAL A 67 -8.06 -3.68 -1.89
CA VAL A 67 -7.77 -4.18 -3.25
C VAL A 67 -8.92 -3.88 -4.20
N GLU A 68 -10.16 -4.17 -3.80
CA GLU A 68 -11.37 -3.86 -4.59
C GLU A 68 -11.50 -2.36 -4.87
N ALA A 69 -11.11 -1.51 -3.90
CA ALA A 69 -11.09 -0.06 -4.05
C ALA A 69 -9.85 0.47 -4.81
N GLY A 70 -8.92 -0.40 -5.24
CA GLY A 70 -7.75 -0.05 -6.04
C GLY A 70 -6.65 0.69 -5.28
N TRP A 71 -6.55 0.55 -3.95
CA TRP A 71 -5.47 1.10 -3.13
C TRP A 71 -4.32 0.13 -2.93
N LEU A 72 -4.63 -1.16 -2.94
CA LEU A 72 -3.67 -2.26 -2.88
C LEU A 72 -3.85 -3.16 -4.09
N GLU A 73 -2.81 -3.90 -4.44
CA GLU A 73 -2.91 -4.99 -5.39
C GLU A 73 -2.04 -6.15 -4.94
N GLN A 74 -2.42 -7.35 -5.35
CA GLN A 74 -1.58 -8.53 -5.19
C GLN A 74 -0.39 -8.40 -6.14
N SER A 75 0.82 -8.45 -5.59
CA SER A 75 2.05 -8.26 -6.36
C SER A 75 2.75 -9.56 -6.69
N ASP A 76 2.72 -10.52 -5.77
CA ASP A 76 3.47 -11.78 -5.89
C ASP A 76 2.85 -12.86 -4.99
N ARG A 77 3.19 -14.11 -5.26
CA ARG A 77 2.91 -15.26 -4.40
C ARG A 77 4.17 -16.10 -4.26
N PHE A 78 4.64 -16.26 -3.03
CA PHE A 78 5.70 -17.21 -2.70
C PHE A 78 5.14 -18.30 -1.82
N SER A 79 5.15 -19.54 -2.32
CA SER A 79 4.51 -20.67 -1.64
C SER A 79 3.02 -20.39 -1.37
N ASN A 80 2.57 -20.47 -0.11
CA ASN A 80 1.21 -20.18 0.31
C ASN A 80 0.98 -18.73 0.77
N ILE A 81 2.01 -17.88 0.70
CA ILE A 81 1.92 -16.48 1.12
C ILE A 81 1.70 -15.60 -0.10
N VAL A 82 0.66 -14.78 -0.03
CA VAL A 82 0.36 -13.75 -1.02
C VAL A 82 0.85 -12.41 -0.50
N TYR A 83 1.66 -11.72 -1.30
CA TYR A 83 2.16 -10.39 -1.01
C TYR A 83 1.38 -9.32 -1.75
N TYR A 84 1.38 -8.13 -1.17
CA TYR A 84 0.62 -6.99 -1.65
C TYR A 84 1.51 -5.76 -1.69
N ARG A 85 1.17 -4.85 -2.59
CA ARG A 85 1.80 -3.53 -2.70
C ARG A 85 0.77 -2.43 -2.81
N LEU A 86 1.21 -1.20 -2.56
CA LEU A 86 0.45 -0.01 -2.93
C LEU A 86 0.33 0.08 -4.45
N THR A 87 -0.85 0.45 -4.93
CA THR A 87 -1.06 0.75 -6.35
C THR A 87 -0.48 2.13 -6.69
N PRO A 88 -0.28 2.44 -7.99
CA PRO A 88 0.13 3.78 -8.43
C PRO A 88 -0.81 4.90 -7.95
N ARG A 89 -2.10 4.58 -7.76
CA ARG A 89 -3.10 5.49 -7.16
C ARG A 89 -2.69 5.97 -5.77
N ALA A 90 -2.13 5.07 -4.96
CA ALA A 90 -1.71 5.38 -3.61
C ALA A 90 -0.39 6.17 -3.62
N THR A 91 0.59 5.72 -4.39
CA THR A 91 1.92 6.37 -4.48
C THR A 91 1.84 7.75 -5.12
N GLY A 92 0.86 7.97 -6.01
CA GLY A 92 0.77 9.21 -6.79
C GLY A 92 1.66 9.22 -8.01
N GLU A 93 2.18 8.07 -8.37
CA GLU A 93 2.71 7.81 -9.70
C GLU A 93 1.51 7.78 -10.65
N GLU A 94 1.03 8.95 -11.07
CA GLU A 94 0.32 9.03 -12.33
C GLU A 94 1.27 8.47 -13.39
N ASN A 95 0.79 7.55 -14.24
CA ASN A 95 1.51 6.98 -15.37
C ASN A 95 2.35 8.07 -16.08
N VAL A 96 3.63 8.20 -15.70
CA VAL A 96 4.60 8.99 -16.43
C VAL A 96 4.87 8.21 -17.70
N VAL A 97 4.06 8.48 -18.72
CA VAL A 97 4.24 7.99 -20.08
C VAL A 97 5.69 8.26 -20.47
N PRO A 98 6.46 7.28 -20.97
CA PRO A 98 7.82 7.54 -21.41
C PRO A 98 7.78 8.63 -22.49
N MET A 99 8.41 9.76 -22.19
CA MET A 99 8.58 10.85 -23.14
C MET A 99 9.35 10.29 -24.34
N ARG A 100 8.63 9.99 -25.42
CA ARG A 100 9.26 9.68 -26.71
C ARG A 100 10.11 10.90 -27.07
N ARG A 101 11.43 10.77 -27.03
CA ARG A 101 12.29 11.67 -27.80
C ARG A 101 11.89 11.48 -29.26
N ALA A 102 11.24 12.49 -29.83
CA ALA A 102 11.22 12.64 -31.27
C ALA A 102 12.69 12.78 -31.72
N LEU A 103 12.99 12.07 -32.82
CA LEU A 103 14.31 11.96 -33.44
C LEU A 103 14.96 13.32 -33.71
#